data_AF-A0A543DUW8-F1
#
_entry.id   AF-A0A543DUW8-F1
#
_cell.length_a   1.000
_cell.length_b   1.000
_cell.length_c   1.000
_cell.angle_alpha   90.00
_cell.angle_beta   90.00
_cell.angle_gamma   90.00
#
_symmetry.space_group_name_H-M   'P 1'
#
loop_
_entity.id
_entity.type
_entity.pdbx_description
1 polymer ?
#
loop_
_entity_poly.entity_id
_entity_poly.type
_entity_poly.pdbx_seq_one_letter_code
_entity_poly.pdbx_strand_id
1 'polypeptide(L)'
;MKDHRRRLARVAMLLAPVLMLAACRQDAGTDPATSAPEATQISAEGFQQSLDGLWSTEESEGDDAETLYLFEWQADDGLRVVRDGAWLNGKVEDVDLDNGTLALHVTSDTGPSETVTVRKVPDDTTEGAFTLRITWGGGQTETLGFVRRLTARDREGVAEAIRAVSQQDPAGGTCETDAPAGSVRAALVCGQEEFGALDAGMRAQFKELADRYPDGDRTVEAATRQLDACDSPACLRAAYAQWRAYFDENYDLGDVVDYQ
;
A
#
# COMPACT_ATOMS: atom_id res chain seq x y z
N MET A 1 34.20 76.96 13.94
CA MET A 1 35.07 78.01 14.52
C MET A 1 34.31 78.73 15.61
N LYS A 2 34.95 78.86 16.77
CA LYS A 2 34.56 79.67 17.94
C LYS A 2 33.34 79.19 18.75
N ASP A 3 33.38 79.12 20.06
CA ASP A 3 34.49 79.31 21.00
C ASP A 3 34.01 78.88 22.39
N HIS A 4 34.93 78.24 23.12
CA HIS A 4 35.31 78.60 24.50
C HIS A 4 34.28 78.41 25.62
N ARG A 5 34.63 77.99 26.84
CA ARG A 5 35.89 77.63 27.49
C ARG A 5 35.46 77.27 28.93
N ARG A 6 36.13 76.25 29.51
CA ARG A 6 36.79 76.26 30.84
C ARG A 6 35.97 76.76 32.04
N ARG A 7 35.86 76.03 33.16
CA ARG A 7 36.92 75.62 34.11
C ARG A 7 36.16 74.86 35.23
N LEU A 8 36.56 73.66 35.66
CA LEU A 8 37.62 73.37 36.66
C LEU A 8 37.43 74.07 38.02
N ALA A 9 37.03 73.30 39.03
CA ALA A 9 37.56 73.24 40.41
C ALA A 9 36.67 72.27 41.21
N ARG A 10 37.19 71.11 41.66
CA ARG A 10 37.77 70.85 43.00
C ARG A 10 36.72 70.95 44.13
N VAL A 11 36.64 70.14 45.17
CA VAL A 11 37.28 68.91 45.72
C VAL A 11 36.54 68.69 47.06
N ALA A 12 36.69 67.49 47.65
CA ALA A 12 36.42 67.11 49.06
C ALA A 12 34.98 66.62 49.37
N MET A 13 34.73 65.31 49.47
CA MET A 13 35.17 64.32 50.49
C MET A 13 34.23 64.35 51.72
N LEU A 14 33.47 63.26 51.94
CA LEU A 14 33.53 62.42 53.14
C LEU A 14 32.43 61.34 53.20
N LEU A 15 32.90 60.12 53.51
CA LEU A 15 32.30 59.06 54.34
C LEU A 15 31.15 58.17 53.81
N ALA A 16 31.55 56.92 53.54
CA ALA A 16 30.76 55.67 53.48
C ALA A 16 30.33 55.19 54.90
N PRO A 17 29.78 53.97 55.12
CA PRO A 17 28.75 53.14 54.43
C PRO A 17 27.72 52.50 55.40
N VAL A 18 26.53 52.08 54.93
CA VAL A 18 25.78 50.86 55.40
C VAL A 18 24.81 50.45 54.27
N LEU A 19 25.12 49.45 53.43
CA LEU A 19 24.76 48.02 53.48
C LEU A 19 23.24 47.67 53.46
N MET A 20 22.84 47.07 52.32
CA MET A 20 22.01 45.86 52.14
C MET A 20 20.81 46.00 51.18
N LEU A 21 21.08 45.61 49.93
CA LEU A 21 20.37 44.59 49.13
C LEU A 21 18.83 44.53 49.19
N ALA A 22 18.17 44.90 48.08
CA ALA A 22 17.55 43.95 47.15
C ALA A 22 17.04 44.70 45.89
N ALA A 23 17.20 44.03 44.76
CA ALA A 23 17.35 44.61 43.43
C ALA A 23 16.05 45.05 42.73
N CYS A 24 16.29 45.77 41.62
CA CYS A 24 15.40 46.61 40.84
C CYS A 24 14.15 45.94 40.23
N ARG A 25 13.09 46.72 40.31
CA ARG A 25 11.96 46.86 39.38
C ARG A 25 12.42 47.69 38.16
N GLN A 26 12.06 47.35 36.92
CA GLN A 26 11.42 48.29 35.97
C GLN A 26 11.01 47.66 34.63
N ASP A 27 9.77 47.94 34.23
CA ASP A 27 9.16 47.75 32.92
C ASP A 27 9.89 48.47 31.78
N ALA A 28 9.92 47.88 30.57
CA ALA A 28 9.67 48.54 29.29
C ALA A 28 9.76 47.57 28.08
N GLY A 29 8.63 47.38 27.39
CA GLY A 29 8.52 47.45 25.91
C GLY A 29 8.96 46.27 25.02
N THR A 30 8.07 45.94 24.07
CA THR A 30 8.28 45.19 22.80
C THR A 30 8.53 43.68 22.97
N ASP A 31 7.81 42.74 22.36
CA ASP A 31 7.05 42.66 21.11
C ASP A 31 5.86 41.68 21.26
N PRO A 32 4.77 41.77 20.47
CA PRO A 32 3.91 40.61 20.29
C PRO A 32 4.76 39.53 19.62
N ALA A 33 4.93 38.40 20.30
CA ALA A 33 5.50 37.22 19.70
C ALA A 33 4.69 36.91 18.44
N THR A 34 5.23 37.31 17.28
CA THR A 34 4.84 36.75 15.99
C THR A 34 5.01 35.26 16.15
N SER A 35 3.89 34.57 16.32
CA SER A 35 3.82 33.13 16.19
C SER A 35 4.40 32.84 14.81
N ALA A 36 5.61 32.27 14.77
CA ALA A 36 6.12 31.70 13.54
C ALA A 36 5.01 30.79 12.99
N PRO A 37 4.70 30.81 11.69
CA PRO A 37 3.75 29.87 11.14
C PRO A 37 4.27 28.48 11.55
N GLU A 38 3.46 27.72 12.28
CA GLU A 38 3.72 26.30 12.47
C GLU A 38 3.97 25.75 11.07
N ALA A 39 5.20 25.29 10.82
CA ALA A 39 5.49 24.59 9.58
C ALA A 39 4.52 23.42 9.56
N THR A 40 3.50 23.50 8.70
CA THR A 40 2.49 22.44 8.56
C THR A 40 3.24 21.18 8.18
N GLN A 41 3.48 20.32 9.16
CA GLN A 41 4.11 19.03 8.92
C GLN A 41 3.16 18.26 7.98
N ILE A 42 3.70 17.83 6.84
CA ILE A 42 2.95 17.03 5.89
C ILE A 42 2.60 15.72 6.59
N SER A 43 1.31 15.41 6.72
CA SER A 43 0.86 14.12 7.24
C SER A 43 1.03 13.03 6.17
N ALA A 44 0.94 11.75 6.56
CA ALA A 44 0.94 10.65 5.59
C ALA A 44 -0.20 10.78 4.55
N GLU A 45 -1.38 11.23 4.99
CA GLU A 45 -2.51 11.55 4.11
C GLU A 45 -2.18 12.74 3.19
N GLY A 46 -1.59 13.80 3.73
CA GLY A 46 -1.16 14.96 2.94
C GLY A 46 -0.09 14.60 1.90
N PHE A 47 0.80 13.66 2.22
CA PHE A 47 1.77 13.13 1.27
C PHE A 47 1.08 12.40 0.13
N GLN A 48 0.18 11.47 0.43
CA GLN A 48 -0.62 10.74 -0.57
C GLN A 48 -1.44 11.68 -1.45
N GLN A 49 -2.15 12.64 -0.83
CA GLN A 49 -2.92 13.65 -1.54
C GLN A 49 -2.04 14.49 -2.47
N SER A 50 -0.78 14.74 -2.09
CA SER A 50 0.15 15.49 -2.93
C SER A 50 0.55 14.76 -4.22
N LEU A 51 0.29 13.45 -4.32
CA LEU A 51 0.54 12.65 -5.52
C LEU A 51 -0.63 12.71 -6.53
N ASP A 52 -1.79 13.27 -6.14
CA ASP A 52 -3.00 13.27 -6.98
C ASP A 52 -2.74 13.93 -8.34
N GLY A 53 -2.89 13.16 -9.42
CA GLY A 53 -2.55 13.62 -10.75
C GLY A 53 -2.44 12.52 -11.80
N LEU A 54 -2.38 12.96 -13.05
CA LEU A 54 -1.92 12.18 -14.18
C LEU A 54 -0.41 12.41 -14.36
N TRP A 55 0.31 11.32 -14.46
CA TRP A 55 1.75 11.23 -14.59
C TRP A 55 2.11 10.37 -15.78
N SER A 56 3.26 10.61 -16.40
CA SER A 56 3.73 9.78 -17.51
C SER A 56 5.22 9.52 -17.43
N THR A 57 5.64 8.36 -17.93
CA THR A 57 7.07 8.09 -18.14
C THR A 57 7.61 9.06 -19.18
N GLU A 58 8.84 9.55 -18.98
CA GLU A 58 9.51 10.31 -20.05
C GLU A 58 9.59 9.48 -21.34
N GLU A 59 9.47 10.10 -22.51
CA GLU A 59 9.68 9.42 -23.80
C GLU A 59 11.05 8.74 -23.79
N SER A 60 11.05 7.41 -23.70
CA SER A 60 12.22 6.57 -23.94
C SER A 60 12.67 6.81 -25.39
N GLU A 61 13.98 7.01 -25.62
CA GLU A 61 14.54 7.02 -26.98
C GLU A 61 14.38 5.61 -27.61
N GLY A 62 13.19 5.28 -28.12
CA GLY A 62 12.82 3.95 -28.59
C GLY A 62 11.34 3.81 -28.98
N ASP A 63 10.92 2.60 -29.34
CA ASP A 63 9.53 2.22 -29.66
C ASP A 63 8.71 1.87 -28.39
N ASP A 64 9.23 2.24 -27.21
CA ASP A 64 8.54 2.00 -25.95
C ASP A 64 7.45 3.06 -25.81
N ALA A 65 6.19 2.62 -25.83
CA ALA A 65 5.06 3.51 -25.63
C ALA A 65 5.14 4.21 -24.26
N GLU A 66 4.85 5.50 -24.24
CA GLU A 66 4.64 6.28 -23.01
C GLU A 66 3.62 5.56 -22.12
N THR A 67 4.01 5.26 -20.88
CA THR A 67 3.13 4.66 -19.86
C THR A 67 2.48 5.77 -19.05
N LEU A 68 1.15 5.71 -18.90
CA LEU A 68 0.37 6.67 -18.12
C LEU A 68 0.03 6.12 -16.74
N TYR A 69 0.23 6.94 -15.72
CA TYR A 69 -0.11 6.65 -14.33
C TYR A 69 -1.12 7.66 -13.80
N LEU A 70 -2.23 7.18 -13.24
CA LEU A 70 -3.19 8.00 -12.52
C LEU A 70 -3.08 7.67 -11.04
N PHE A 71 -2.72 8.68 -10.24
CA PHE A 71 -2.77 8.61 -8.79
C PHE A 71 -4.00 9.40 -8.35
N GLU A 72 -5.01 8.72 -7.78
CA GLU A 72 -6.21 9.34 -7.24
C GLU A 72 -6.22 9.17 -5.72
N TRP A 73 -6.35 10.27 -4.98
CA TRP A 73 -6.58 10.20 -3.54
C TRP A 73 -8.05 10.46 -3.21
N GLN A 74 -8.65 9.57 -2.40
CA GLN A 74 -9.99 9.76 -1.83
C GLN A 74 -9.93 9.65 -0.30
N ALA A 75 -10.74 10.44 0.40
CA ALA A 75 -10.73 10.48 1.86
C ALA A 75 -11.11 9.14 2.50
N ASP A 76 -12.08 8.43 1.90
CA ASP A 76 -12.60 7.17 2.45
C ASP A 76 -11.81 5.94 1.99
N ASP A 77 -11.14 6.03 0.83
CA ASP A 77 -10.53 4.89 0.15
C ASP A 77 -8.99 4.97 0.05
N GLY A 78 -8.41 6.11 0.43
CA GLY A 78 -6.97 6.35 0.33
C GLY A 78 -6.49 6.54 -1.11
N LEU A 79 -5.21 6.24 -1.34
CA LEU A 79 -4.55 6.35 -2.63
C LEU A 79 -4.88 5.15 -3.53
N ARG A 80 -5.37 5.44 -4.73
CA ARG A 80 -5.62 4.48 -5.82
C ARG A 80 -4.69 4.79 -6.98
N VAL A 81 -4.13 3.74 -7.58
CA VAL A 81 -3.17 3.88 -8.68
C VAL A 81 -3.64 3.07 -9.88
N VAL A 82 -3.69 3.69 -11.05
CA VAL A 82 -3.99 3.05 -12.33
C VAL A 82 -2.80 3.24 -13.26
N ARG A 83 -2.38 2.17 -13.93
CA ARG A 83 -1.32 2.16 -14.94
C ARG A 83 -1.90 1.72 -16.27
N ASP A 84 -1.84 2.56 -17.30
CA ASP A 84 -2.40 2.31 -18.64
C ASP A 84 -3.85 1.81 -18.62
N GLY A 85 -4.66 2.37 -17.70
CA GLY A 85 -6.05 1.99 -17.53
C GLY A 85 -6.28 0.70 -16.71
N ALA A 86 -5.22 -0.02 -16.33
CA ALA A 86 -5.30 -1.16 -15.41
C ALA A 86 -5.12 -0.70 -13.96
N TRP A 87 -6.04 -1.09 -13.09
CA TRP A 87 -5.91 -0.79 -11.66
C TRP A 87 -4.76 -1.60 -11.06
N LEU A 88 -3.75 -0.90 -10.53
CA LEU A 88 -2.74 -1.49 -9.68
C LEU A 88 -3.39 -1.65 -8.31
N ASN A 89 -3.95 -2.84 -8.03
CA ASN A 89 -4.58 -3.20 -6.76
C ASN A 89 -3.57 -3.18 -5.61
N GLY A 90 -3.13 -1.97 -5.28
CA GLY A 90 -2.04 -1.68 -4.37
C GLY A 90 -2.58 -1.06 -3.10
N LYS A 91 -2.15 -1.59 -1.95
CA LYS A 91 -2.43 -0.98 -0.65
C LYS A 91 -1.21 -0.23 -0.16
N VAL A 92 -1.39 0.99 0.32
CA VAL A 92 -0.33 1.73 1.01
C VAL A 92 0.01 1.00 2.32
N GLU A 93 1.24 0.52 2.41
CA GLU A 93 1.76 -0.15 3.62
C GLU A 93 2.53 0.80 4.53
N ASP A 94 3.29 1.71 3.93
CA ASP A 94 4.15 2.63 4.66
C ASP A 94 4.27 3.98 3.94
N VAL A 95 4.45 5.04 4.73
CA VAL A 95 4.76 6.38 4.25
C VAL A 95 5.89 6.93 5.10
N ASP A 96 7.07 7.02 4.49
CA ASP A 96 8.27 7.59 5.09
C ASP A 96 8.42 9.04 4.59
N LEU A 97 8.00 9.96 5.45
CA LEU A 97 8.02 11.40 5.19
C LEU A 97 9.44 11.97 5.19
N ASP A 98 10.38 11.34 5.90
CA ASP A 98 11.78 11.79 5.98
C ASP A 98 12.49 11.52 4.65
N ASN A 99 12.17 10.39 4.00
CA ASN A 99 12.71 10.02 2.69
C ASN A 99 11.81 10.45 1.51
N GLY A 100 10.60 10.93 1.79
CA GLY A 100 9.61 11.31 0.79
C GLY A 100 9.15 10.12 -0.04
N THR A 101 8.92 8.98 0.61
CA THR A 101 8.58 7.71 -0.03
C THR A 101 7.27 7.13 0.49
N LEU A 102 6.57 6.41 -0.38
CA LEU A 102 5.40 5.62 -0.08
C LEU A 102 5.58 4.22 -0.66
N ALA A 103 5.27 3.19 0.13
CA ALA A 103 5.30 1.80 -0.30
C ALA A 103 3.89 1.29 -0.57
N LEU A 104 3.69 0.71 -1.75
CA LEU A 104 2.47 0.04 -2.19
C LEU A 104 2.73 -1.46 -2.24
N HIS A 105 1.93 -2.24 -1.53
CA HIS A 105 1.87 -3.68 -1.76
C HIS A 105 0.86 -3.96 -2.87
N VAL A 106 1.36 -4.30 -4.04
CA VAL A 106 0.56 -4.61 -5.23
C VAL A 106 0.36 -6.11 -5.29
N THR A 107 -0.90 -6.54 -5.26
CA THR A 107 -1.26 -7.93 -5.53
C THR A 107 -1.33 -8.16 -7.03
N SER A 108 -0.72 -9.24 -7.52
CA SER A 108 -0.82 -9.67 -8.91
C SER A 108 -1.71 -10.91 -9.01
N ASP A 109 -2.58 -10.94 -10.02
CA ASP A 109 -3.44 -12.11 -10.28
C ASP A 109 -2.68 -13.27 -10.94
N THR A 110 -1.51 -13.00 -11.53
CA THR A 110 -0.74 -13.98 -12.33
C THR A 110 0.72 -14.11 -11.89
N GLY A 111 1.08 -13.50 -10.77
CA GLY A 111 2.47 -13.39 -10.32
C GLY A 111 2.58 -13.17 -8.81
N PRO A 112 3.80 -13.16 -8.26
CA PRO A 112 3.98 -12.84 -6.85
C PRO A 112 3.56 -11.40 -6.58
N SER A 113 2.89 -11.16 -5.45
CA SER A 113 2.72 -9.81 -4.94
C SER A 113 4.08 -9.14 -4.79
N GLU A 114 4.14 -7.84 -5.04
CA GLU A 114 5.36 -7.06 -4.94
C GLU A 114 5.16 -5.76 -4.17
N THR A 115 6.25 -5.26 -3.59
CA THR A 115 6.27 -3.93 -3.00
C THR A 115 6.82 -2.94 -4.03
N VAL A 116 5.99 -1.98 -4.41
CA VAL A 116 6.33 -0.87 -5.29
C VAL A 116 6.59 0.36 -4.43
N THR A 117 7.74 1.00 -4.59
CA THR A 117 8.07 2.24 -3.89
C THR A 117 7.88 3.44 -4.80
N VAL A 118 7.11 4.43 -4.36
CA VAL A 118 6.95 5.73 -5.01
C VAL A 118 7.74 6.75 -4.21
N ARG A 119 8.68 7.44 -4.86
CA ARG A 119 9.47 8.52 -4.26
C ARG A 119 9.13 9.85 -4.89
N LYS A 120 8.91 10.87 -4.07
CA LYS A 120 8.86 12.26 -4.49
C LYS A 120 10.28 12.79 -4.67
N VAL A 121 10.62 13.25 -5.87
CA VAL A 121 11.95 13.81 -6.20
C VAL A 121 11.78 15.30 -6.47
N PRO A 122 12.17 16.19 -5.53
CA PRO A 122 12.07 17.63 -5.72
C PRO A 122 12.85 18.10 -6.94
N ASP A 123 12.32 19.11 -7.62
CA ASP A 123 13.03 19.83 -8.67
C ASP A 123 13.93 20.90 -8.03
N ASP A 124 15.24 20.83 -8.29
CA ASP A 124 16.23 21.76 -7.73
C ASP A 124 16.12 23.18 -8.32
N THR A 125 15.41 23.34 -9.44
CA THR A 125 15.29 24.59 -10.20
C THR A 125 13.96 25.30 -9.99
N THR A 126 12.89 24.55 -9.71
CA THR A 126 11.53 25.07 -9.60
C THR A 126 10.95 24.75 -8.23
N GLU A 127 10.76 25.80 -7.41
CA GLU A 127 10.20 25.64 -6.06
C GLU A 127 8.84 24.95 -6.09
N GLY A 128 8.71 23.86 -5.34
CA GLY A 128 7.48 23.08 -5.21
C GLY A 128 7.19 22.13 -6.36
N ALA A 129 7.97 22.15 -7.45
CA ALA A 129 7.89 21.14 -8.49
C ALA A 129 8.64 19.87 -8.06
N PHE A 130 8.19 18.74 -8.59
CA PHE A 130 8.79 17.43 -8.34
C PHE A 130 8.40 16.45 -9.44
N THR A 131 9.22 15.43 -9.61
CA THR A 131 8.88 14.21 -10.36
C THR A 131 8.61 13.08 -9.39
N LEU A 132 8.00 12.00 -9.88
CA LEU A 132 7.92 10.76 -9.14
C LEU A 132 8.97 9.79 -9.66
N ARG A 133 9.56 9.01 -8.76
CA ARG A 133 10.32 7.83 -9.13
C ARG A 133 9.63 6.59 -8.59
N ILE A 134 9.23 5.70 -9.49
CA ILE A 134 8.71 4.38 -9.13
C ILE A 134 9.87 3.40 -9.08
N THR A 135 9.88 2.52 -8.09
CA THR A 135 10.81 1.38 -7.99
C THR A 135 9.98 0.11 -7.77
N TRP A 136 10.02 -0.80 -8.74
CA TRP A 136 9.32 -2.08 -8.71
C TRP A 136 10.08 -3.11 -7.85
N GLY A 137 9.43 -4.21 -7.46
CA GLY A 137 10.02 -5.23 -6.57
C GLY A 137 11.28 -5.88 -7.16
N GLY A 138 11.39 -5.93 -8.49
CA GLY A 138 12.58 -6.37 -9.22
C GLY A 138 13.73 -5.34 -9.28
N GLY A 139 13.58 -4.17 -8.64
CA GLY A 139 14.57 -3.09 -8.61
C GLY A 139 14.58 -2.20 -9.86
N GLN A 140 13.68 -2.43 -10.81
CA GLN A 140 13.51 -1.55 -11.98
C GLN A 140 12.93 -0.21 -11.55
N THR A 141 13.41 0.88 -12.15
CA THR A 141 13.00 2.24 -11.80
C THR A 141 12.48 3.02 -13.00
N GLU A 142 11.41 3.77 -12.80
CA GLU A 142 10.82 4.67 -13.78
C GLU A 142 10.71 6.08 -13.19
N THR A 143 11.02 7.10 -13.99
CA THR A 143 10.77 8.51 -13.64
C THR A 143 9.49 8.96 -14.31
N LEU A 144 8.61 9.58 -13.52
CA LEU A 144 7.34 10.10 -14.00
C LEU A 144 7.29 11.62 -13.94
N GLY A 145 6.99 12.23 -15.09
CA GLY A 145 6.68 13.64 -15.21
C GLY A 145 5.22 13.94 -14.88
N PHE A 146 4.97 15.07 -14.23
CA PHE A 146 3.60 15.53 -13.99
C PHE A 146 2.97 16.02 -15.29
N VAL A 147 1.84 15.44 -15.69
CA VAL A 147 1.11 15.84 -16.90
C VAL A 147 0.06 16.89 -16.55
N ARG A 148 -0.85 16.56 -15.62
CA ARG A 148 -1.96 17.43 -15.21
C ARG A 148 -2.71 16.90 -13.99
N ARG A 149 -3.55 17.74 -13.40
CA ARG A 149 -4.52 17.31 -12.38
C ARG A 149 -5.60 16.41 -12.97
N LEU A 150 -6.15 15.52 -12.14
CA LEU A 150 -7.26 14.65 -12.51
C LEU A 150 -8.55 15.45 -12.75
N THR A 151 -9.17 15.23 -13.90
CA THR A 151 -10.50 15.73 -14.26
C THR A 151 -11.59 14.78 -13.76
N ALA A 152 -12.86 15.17 -13.91
CA ALA A 152 -13.98 14.27 -13.60
C ALA A 152 -13.95 12.99 -14.47
N ARG A 153 -13.56 13.12 -15.75
CA ARG A 153 -13.46 11.98 -16.67
C ARG A 153 -12.39 10.98 -16.25
N ASP A 154 -11.27 11.45 -15.73
CA ASP A 154 -10.20 10.55 -15.28
C ASP A 154 -10.64 9.75 -14.05
N ARG A 155 -11.32 10.39 -13.10
CA ARG A 155 -11.87 9.72 -11.91
C ARG A 155 -12.93 8.68 -12.28
N GLU A 156 -13.76 8.99 -13.28
CA GLU A 156 -14.69 8.00 -13.85
C GLU A 156 -13.93 6.82 -14.46
N GLY A 157 -12.84 7.08 -15.20
CA GLY A 157 -11.95 6.05 -15.73
C GLY A 157 -11.27 5.19 -14.65
N VAL A 158 -10.84 5.79 -13.54
CA VAL A 158 -10.31 5.04 -12.37
C VAL A 158 -11.41 4.16 -11.77
N ALA A 159 -12.60 4.69 -11.57
CA ALA A 159 -13.74 3.92 -11.07
C ALA A 159 -14.17 2.80 -12.03
N GLU A 160 -14.02 3.00 -13.35
CA GLU A 160 -14.22 1.96 -14.36
C GLU A 160 -13.14 0.88 -14.30
N ALA A 161 -11.86 1.25 -14.18
CA ALA A 161 -10.76 0.30 -14.05
C ALA A 161 -10.91 -0.58 -12.81
N ILE A 162 -11.27 0.01 -11.67
CA ILE A 162 -11.52 -0.73 -10.41
C ILE A 162 -12.75 -1.64 -10.56
N ARG A 163 -13.83 -1.14 -11.16
CA ARG A 163 -15.02 -1.96 -11.45
C ARG A 163 -14.70 -3.10 -12.41
N ALA A 164 -13.86 -2.86 -13.41
CA ALA A 164 -13.45 -3.87 -14.37
C ALA A 164 -12.71 -5.00 -13.67
N VAL A 165 -11.77 -4.70 -12.76
CA VAL A 165 -11.11 -5.73 -11.93
C VAL A 165 -12.11 -6.42 -10.98
N SER A 166 -12.99 -5.66 -10.35
CA SER A 166 -14.03 -6.23 -9.48
C SER A 166 -15.06 -7.09 -10.24
N GLN A 167 -15.21 -6.86 -11.55
CA GLN A 167 -16.05 -7.64 -12.47
C GLN A 167 -15.24 -8.70 -13.23
N GLN A 168 -13.91 -8.62 -13.17
CA GLN A 168 -12.92 -9.62 -13.55
C GLN A 168 -12.58 -10.56 -12.39
N ASP A 169 -13.41 -10.57 -11.32
CA ASP A 169 -13.85 -11.86 -10.78
C ASP A 169 -14.03 -12.79 -11.98
N PRO A 170 -13.36 -13.95 -12.07
CA PRO A 170 -13.48 -14.81 -13.23
C PRO A 170 -14.96 -15.15 -13.40
N ALA A 171 -15.56 -14.45 -14.37
CA ALA A 171 -16.89 -14.59 -14.90
C ALA A 171 -17.81 -15.51 -14.11
N GLY A 172 -18.47 -15.06 -13.02
CA GLY A 172 -19.68 -15.71 -12.53
C GLY A 172 -19.64 -17.26 -12.48
N GLY A 173 -18.47 -17.83 -12.21
CA GLY A 173 -18.37 -19.19 -11.75
C GLY A 173 -18.76 -19.08 -10.30
N THR A 174 -19.89 -19.65 -9.90
CA THR A 174 -20.03 -20.09 -8.52
C THR A 174 -18.71 -20.75 -8.16
N CYS A 175 -17.95 -20.19 -7.20
CA CYS A 175 -16.75 -20.84 -6.68
C CYS A 175 -17.10 -22.31 -6.49
N GLU A 176 -16.56 -23.15 -7.36
CA GLU A 176 -17.08 -24.49 -7.51
C GLU A 176 -16.44 -25.31 -6.41
N THR A 177 -17.18 -25.45 -5.31
CA THR A 177 -16.76 -26.19 -4.14
C THR A 177 -17.95 -26.96 -3.60
N ASP A 178 -17.70 -28.16 -3.08
CA ASP A 178 -18.66 -28.94 -2.30
C ASP A 178 -18.70 -28.50 -0.83
N ALA A 179 -17.81 -27.57 -0.43
CA ALA A 179 -17.74 -27.09 0.95
C ALA A 179 -19.04 -26.39 1.39
N PRO A 180 -19.52 -26.61 2.63
CA PRO A 180 -20.70 -25.94 3.14
C PRO A 180 -20.56 -24.41 3.11
N ALA A 181 -21.60 -23.72 2.64
CA ALA A 181 -21.62 -22.26 2.61
C ALA A 181 -21.39 -21.65 4.00
N GLY A 182 -20.48 -20.68 4.09
CA GLY A 182 -20.11 -20.04 5.37
C GLY A 182 -19.10 -20.83 6.21
N SER A 183 -18.61 -21.98 5.73
CA SER A 183 -17.50 -22.70 6.38
C SER A 183 -16.16 -22.01 6.13
N VAL A 184 -15.18 -22.28 7.00
CA VAL A 184 -13.79 -21.85 6.80
C VAL A 184 -13.22 -22.42 5.49
N ARG A 185 -13.54 -23.67 5.16
CA ARG A 185 -13.15 -24.28 3.88
C ARG A 185 -13.70 -23.51 2.69
N ALA A 186 -14.99 -23.19 2.66
CA ALA A 186 -15.59 -22.41 1.57
C ALA A 186 -14.94 -21.02 1.46
N ALA A 187 -14.71 -20.33 2.57
CA ALA A 187 -14.06 -19.02 2.57
C ALA A 187 -12.61 -19.07 2.04
N LEU A 188 -11.85 -20.11 2.39
CA LEU A 188 -10.47 -20.28 1.93
C LEU A 188 -10.41 -20.70 0.46
N VAL A 189 -11.20 -21.69 0.04
CA VAL A 189 -11.24 -22.19 -1.34
C VAL A 189 -11.64 -21.09 -2.32
N CYS A 190 -12.61 -20.26 -1.95
CA CYS A 190 -13.10 -19.20 -2.81
C CYS A 190 -12.31 -17.89 -2.72
N GLY A 191 -11.47 -17.72 -1.69
CA GLY A 191 -10.75 -16.48 -1.42
C GLY A 191 -9.23 -16.58 -1.56
N GLN A 192 -8.68 -17.78 -1.74
CA GLN A 192 -7.23 -18.00 -1.85
C GLN A 192 -6.93 -19.05 -2.92
N GLU A 193 -6.12 -18.66 -3.91
CA GLU A 193 -5.79 -19.49 -5.08
C GLU A 193 -5.22 -20.87 -4.69
N GLU A 194 -4.32 -20.91 -3.69
CA GLU A 194 -3.75 -22.17 -3.16
C GLU A 194 -4.84 -23.19 -2.79
N PHE A 195 -5.85 -22.73 -2.05
CA PHE A 195 -6.93 -23.60 -1.58
C PHE A 195 -7.94 -23.92 -2.67
N GLY A 196 -8.14 -23.00 -3.62
CA GLY A 196 -8.92 -23.24 -4.84
C GLY A 196 -8.35 -24.41 -5.66
N ALA A 197 -7.04 -24.40 -5.92
CA ALA A 197 -6.36 -25.45 -6.66
C ALA A 197 -6.37 -26.80 -5.91
N LEU A 198 -6.15 -26.78 -4.59
CA LEU A 198 -6.20 -27.99 -3.77
C LEU A 198 -7.60 -28.63 -3.75
N ASP A 199 -8.65 -27.83 -3.62
CA ASP A 199 -10.04 -28.30 -3.62
C ASP A 199 -10.43 -28.88 -4.99
N ALA A 200 -10.11 -28.17 -6.09
CA ALA A 200 -10.39 -28.64 -7.44
C ALA A 200 -9.69 -29.99 -7.74
N GLY A 201 -8.41 -30.11 -7.42
CA GLY A 201 -7.65 -31.36 -7.61
C GLY A 201 -8.21 -32.51 -6.77
N MET A 202 -8.58 -32.23 -5.51
CA MET A 202 -9.18 -33.24 -4.64
C MET A 202 -10.55 -33.70 -5.15
N ARG A 203 -11.41 -32.79 -5.61
CA ARG A 203 -12.72 -33.13 -6.20
C ARG A 203 -12.57 -33.98 -7.46
N ALA A 204 -11.56 -33.72 -8.28
CA ALA A 204 -11.26 -34.57 -9.45
C ALA A 204 -10.85 -35.99 -9.01
N GLN A 205 -10.01 -36.12 -7.98
CA GLN A 205 -9.65 -37.42 -7.40
C GLN A 205 -10.85 -38.15 -6.78
N PHE A 206 -11.74 -37.44 -6.08
CA PHE A 206 -12.98 -38.00 -5.53
C PHE A 206 -13.89 -38.55 -6.62
N LYS A 207 -14.06 -37.80 -7.72
CA LYS A 207 -14.84 -38.26 -8.86
C LYS A 207 -14.27 -39.55 -9.44
N GLU A 208 -12.97 -39.60 -9.65
CA GLU A 208 -12.31 -40.77 -10.21
C GLU A 208 -12.40 -41.99 -9.27
N LEU A 209 -12.26 -41.75 -7.97
CA LEU A 209 -12.39 -42.78 -6.94
C LEU A 209 -13.80 -43.38 -6.92
N ALA A 210 -14.84 -42.54 -6.95
CA ALA A 210 -16.24 -42.95 -6.98
C ALA A 210 -16.61 -43.69 -8.26
N ASP A 211 -16.08 -43.25 -9.41
CA ASP A 211 -16.38 -43.87 -10.72
C ASP A 211 -15.70 -45.24 -10.89
N ARG A 212 -14.48 -45.43 -10.34
CA ARG A 212 -13.67 -46.66 -10.55
C ARG A 212 -13.84 -47.72 -9.46
N TYR A 213 -14.13 -47.34 -8.22
CA TYR A 213 -14.09 -48.26 -7.07
C TYR A 213 -15.44 -48.40 -6.38
N PRO A 214 -15.94 -49.64 -6.13
CA PRO A 214 -17.25 -49.87 -5.51
C PRO A 214 -17.44 -49.27 -4.11
N ASP A 215 -16.35 -49.08 -3.35
CA ASP A 215 -16.36 -48.46 -2.03
C ASP A 215 -15.88 -46.99 -2.06
N GLY A 216 -15.70 -46.40 -3.25
CA GLY A 216 -15.14 -45.06 -3.43
C GLY A 216 -15.96 -43.97 -2.72
N ASP A 217 -17.28 -44.03 -2.82
CA ASP A 217 -18.19 -43.07 -2.17
C ASP A 217 -17.99 -42.96 -0.65
N ARG A 218 -17.75 -44.10 0.03
CA ARG A 218 -17.52 -44.09 1.48
C ARG A 218 -16.21 -43.41 1.85
N THR A 219 -15.19 -43.58 1.03
CA THR A 219 -13.89 -42.93 1.23
C THR A 219 -14.00 -41.43 0.95
N VAL A 220 -14.74 -41.02 -0.10
CA VAL A 220 -15.05 -39.61 -0.37
C VAL A 220 -15.79 -38.97 0.81
N GLU A 221 -16.84 -39.61 1.33
CA GLU A 221 -17.57 -39.11 2.50
C GLU A 221 -16.69 -38.98 3.76
N ALA A 222 -15.72 -39.87 3.95
CA ALA A 222 -14.76 -39.77 5.05
C ALA A 222 -13.82 -38.57 4.86
N ALA A 223 -13.33 -38.36 3.63
CA ALA A 223 -12.45 -37.25 3.29
C ALA A 223 -13.14 -35.89 3.41
N THR A 224 -14.32 -35.73 2.80
CA THR A 224 -15.12 -34.49 2.89
C THR A 224 -15.40 -34.12 4.34
N ARG A 225 -15.80 -35.08 5.19
CA ARG A 225 -16.04 -34.80 6.62
C ARG A 225 -14.80 -34.28 7.35
N GLN A 226 -13.62 -34.79 7.03
CA GLN A 226 -12.38 -34.31 7.65
C GLN A 226 -12.00 -32.91 7.15
N LEU A 227 -12.16 -32.65 5.85
CA LEU A 227 -11.91 -31.34 5.25
C LEU A 227 -12.84 -30.27 5.83
N ASP A 228 -14.13 -30.58 5.99
CA ASP A 228 -15.14 -29.67 6.54
C ASP A 228 -14.97 -29.41 8.05
N ALA A 229 -14.29 -30.31 8.76
CA ALA A 229 -14.01 -30.16 10.19
C ALA A 229 -12.84 -29.21 10.49
N CYS A 230 -12.08 -28.78 9.47
CA CYS A 230 -10.96 -27.88 9.66
C CYS A 230 -11.42 -26.43 9.93
N ASP A 231 -10.87 -25.84 10.99
CA ASP A 231 -11.14 -24.47 11.44
C ASP A 231 -10.01 -23.48 11.12
N SER A 232 -8.93 -23.97 10.50
CA SER A 232 -7.73 -23.18 10.22
C SER A 232 -7.08 -23.56 8.88
N PRO A 233 -6.36 -22.62 8.24
CA PRO A 233 -5.63 -22.89 6.99
C PRO A 233 -4.59 -24.02 7.14
N ALA A 234 -3.91 -24.09 8.28
CA ALA A 234 -2.91 -25.12 8.55
C ALA A 234 -3.53 -26.52 8.63
N CYS A 235 -4.69 -26.66 9.29
CA CYS A 235 -5.45 -27.91 9.31
C CYS A 235 -5.85 -28.33 7.89
N LEU A 236 -6.41 -27.40 7.12
CA LEU A 236 -6.95 -27.69 5.80
C LEU A 236 -5.86 -28.14 4.81
N ARG A 237 -4.68 -27.49 4.83
CA ARG A 237 -3.52 -27.96 4.05
C ARG A 237 -3.06 -29.36 4.45
N ALA A 238 -2.96 -29.61 5.76
CA ALA A 238 -2.54 -30.92 6.25
C ALA A 238 -3.53 -32.01 5.86
N ALA A 239 -4.83 -31.72 5.92
CA ALA A 239 -5.89 -32.65 5.51
C ALA A 239 -5.83 -32.95 4.00
N TYR A 240 -5.70 -31.94 3.13
CA TYR A 240 -5.51 -32.17 1.70
C TYR A 240 -4.29 -33.02 1.38
N ALA A 241 -3.14 -32.70 2.01
CA ALA A 241 -1.90 -33.46 1.81
C ALA A 241 -2.03 -34.91 2.27
N GLN A 242 -2.70 -35.14 3.41
CA GLN A 242 -2.95 -36.47 3.95
C GLN A 242 -3.81 -37.32 3.01
N TRP A 243 -4.92 -36.77 2.51
CA TRP A 243 -5.82 -37.50 1.62
C TRP A 243 -5.20 -37.79 0.26
N ARG A 244 -4.43 -36.84 -0.28
CA ARG A 244 -3.70 -37.06 -1.54
C ARG A 244 -2.69 -38.21 -1.39
N ALA A 245 -1.90 -38.21 -0.33
CA ALA A 245 -0.96 -39.31 -0.05
C ALA A 245 -1.69 -40.65 0.15
N TYR A 246 -2.81 -40.65 0.88
CA TYR A 246 -3.62 -41.84 1.04
C TYR A 246 -4.14 -42.38 -0.30
N PHE A 247 -4.59 -41.50 -1.20
CA PHE A 247 -5.04 -41.91 -2.53
C PHE A 247 -3.90 -42.46 -3.37
N ASP A 248 -2.77 -41.78 -3.43
CA ASP A 248 -1.59 -42.23 -4.18
C ASP A 248 -1.08 -43.60 -3.70
N GLU A 249 -1.19 -43.90 -2.40
CA GLU A 249 -0.74 -45.17 -1.80
C GLU A 249 -1.74 -46.32 -1.99
N ASN A 250 -3.04 -46.03 -2.04
CA ASN A 250 -4.09 -47.05 -1.94
C ASN A 250 -4.91 -47.23 -3.21
N TYR A 251 -4.87 -46.28 -4.14
CA TYR A 251 -5.69 -46.28 -5.35
C TYR A 251 -4.86 -45.86 -6.58
N ASP A 252 -4.97 -46.63 -7.66
CA ASP A 252 -4.43 -46.23 -8.95
C ASP A 252 -5.44 -45.32 -9.65
N LEU A 253 -5.38 -44.03 -9.34
CA LEU A 253 -6.22 -42.99 -9.94
C LEU A 253 -5.59 -42.41 -11.22
N GLY A 254 -4.33 -42.78 -11.54
CA GLY A 254 -3.53 -42.20 -12.62
C GLY A 254 -3.10 -40.76 -12.31
N ASP A 255 -2.19 -40.21 -13.12
CA ASP A 255 -1.96 -38.77 -13.14
C ASP A 255 -3.27 -38.13 -13.63
N VAL A 256 -3.99 -37.47 -12.73
CA VAL A 256 -5.16 -36.66 -13.10
C VAL A 256 -4.60 -35.43 -13.82
N VAL A 257 -4.29 -35.59 -15.10
CA VAL A 257 -3.81 -34.52 -15.96
C VAL A 257 -4.99 -33.61 -16.26
N ASP A 258 -4.84 -32.32 -15.93
CA ASP A 258 -5.78 -31.26 -16.28
C ASP A 258 -6.14 -31.34 -17.76
N TYR A 259 -7.36 -31.78 -18.06
CA TYR A 259 -7.94 -31.56 -19.38
C TYR A 259 -8.56 -30.16 -19.37
N GLN A 260 -7.87 -29.25 -20.08
CA GLN A 260 -8.31 -27.90 -20.43
C GLN A 260 -9.69 -27.86 -21.08
#